data_AF-A0A942MWK4-F1
#
_entry.id   AF-A0A942MWK4-F1
#
_cell.length_a   1.000
_cell.length_b   1.000
_cell.length_c   1.000
_cell.angle_alpha   90.00
_cell.angle_beta   90.00
_cell.angle_gamma   90.00
#
_symmetry.space_group_name_H-M   'P 1'
#
loop_
_entity.id
_entity.type
_entity.pdbx_description
1 polymer ?
#
loop_
_entity_poly.entity_id
_entity_poly.type
_entity_poly.pdbx_seq_one_letter_code
_entity_poly.pdbx_strand_id
1 'polypeptide(L)'
;LGTDNMVKGPAMSVEEAIRAIEVGIEVANQEVAAGATLLGTGDMGIGNTTPSSAIFAACSSISLDDLVGRGTGVNDEGLALKKKAIATALKVNKPNSEDGIDLVSKVGGLEIAAIAGLIIGAAANRVPVVIDGFIAGAGALVAARLSRESVNYMIPSHVSAEPGHKLALELLGLKPMLFMDMRLGEGTGAALAISLVEAATKIVNEMATFADAGVAGAL
;
A
#
# COMPACT_ATOMS: atom_id res chain seq x y z
N LEU A 1 -15.78 -1.39 -15.03
CA LEU A 1 -14.43 -1.09 -15.57
C LEU A 1 -13.46 -2.05 -14.92
N GLY A 2 -12.51 -2.58 -15.68
CA GLY A 2 -11.49 -3.50 -15.19
C GLY A 2 -10.27 -3.42 -16.09
N THR A 3 -9.11 -3.79 -15.58
CA THR A 3 -7.87 -3.83 -16.36
C THR A 3 -7.89 -4.95 -17.39
N ASP A 4 -7.05 -4.81 -18.41
CA ASP A 4 -6.71 -5.89 -19.31
C ASP A 4 -5.95 -7.01 -18.58
N ASN A 5 -5.90 -8.18 -19.22
CA ASN A 5 -5.20 -9.33 -18.67
C ASN A 5 -3.68 -9.18 -18.86
N MET A 6 -2.98 -8.84 -17.78
CA MET A 6 -1.52 -8.62 -17.79
C MET A 6 -0.68 -9.82 -18.26
N VAL A 7 -1.25 -11.03 -18.34
CA VAL A 7 -0.57 -12.21 -18.90
C VAL A 7 -0.41 -12.11 -20.42
N LYS A 8 -1.26 -11.32 -21.10
CA LYS A 8 -1.28 -11.18 -22.56
C LYS A 8 -0.61 -9.90 -23.07
N GLY A 9 -0.39 -8.92 -22.20
CA GLY A 9 0.08 -7.59 -22.52
C GLY A 9 0.01 -6.69 -21.29
N PRO A 10 0.08 -5.36 -21.42
CA PRO A 10 -0.03 -4.47 -20.26
C PRO A 10 -1.43 -4.55 -19.63
N ALA A 11 -1.53 -4.27 -18.33
CA ALA A 11 -2.80 -4.24 -17.61
C ALA A 11 -3.67 -3.04 -18.04
N MET A 12 -3.05 -1.93 -18.46
CA MET A 12 -3.73 -0.74 -18.96
C MET A 12 -2.75 0.11 -19.78
N SER A 13 -3.28 1.10 -20.49
CA SER A 13 -2.44 2.14 -21.12
C SER A 13 -1.79 3.04 -20.07
N VAL A 14 -0.72 3.75 -20.46
CA VAL A 14 -0.06 4.74 -19.61
C VAL A 14 -1.03 5.86 -19.23
N GLU A 15 -1.89 6.27 -20.16
CA GLU A 15 -2.89 7.31 -19.95
C GLU A 15 -3.96 6.85 -18.94
N GLU A 16 -4.35 5.58 -18.96
CA GLU A 16 -5.25 5.02 -17.93
C GLU A 16 -4.60 4.95 -16.56
N ALA A 17 -3.33 4.55 -16.49
CA ALA A 17 -2.58 4.53 -15.23
C ALA A 17 -2.47 5.92 -14.62
N ILE A 18 -2.13 6.94 -15.42
CA ILE A 18 -2.07 8.34 -14.98
C ILE A 18 -3.44 8.79 -14.49
N ARG A 19 -4.52 8.55 -15.26
CA ARG A 19 -5.88 8.92 -14.83
C ARG A 19 -6.29 8.24 -13.52
N ALA A 20 -5.94 6.97 -13.32
CA ALA A 20 -6.25 6.27 -12.08
C ALA A 20 -5.48 6.85 -10.88
N ILE A 21 -4.21 7.24 -11.07
CA ILE A 21 -3.44 7.96 -10.05
C ILE A 21 -4.09 9.33 -9.76
N GLU A 22 -4.48 10.07 -10.79
CA GLU A 22 -5.14 11.38 -10.63
C GLU A 22 -6.44 11.27 -9.83
N VAL A 23 -7.24 10.22 -10.03
CA VAL A 23 -8.43 9.94 -9.21
C VAL A 23 -8.07 9.80 -7.73
N GLY A 24 -6.99 9.08 -7.40
CA GLY A 24 -6.50 8.97 -6.03
C GLY A 24 -6.09 10.32 -5.43
N ILE A 25 -5.37 11.14 -6.21
CA ILE A 25 -4.95 12.48 -5.81
C ILE A 25 -6.17 13.38 -5.57
N GLU A 26 -7.16 13.31 -6.45
CA GLU A 26 -8.41 14.06 -6.33
C GLU A 26 -9.16 13.70 -5.05
N VAL A 27 -9.30 12.40 -4.75
CA VAL A 27 -9.92 11.93 -3.50
C VAL A 27 -9.18 12.46 -2.28
N ALA A 28 -7.84 12.36 -2.25
CA ALA A 28 -7.05 12.91 -1.14
C ALA A 28 -7.30 14.41 -0.96
N ASN A 29 -7.27 15.18 -2.04
CA ASN A 29 -7.50 16.62 -1.99
C ASN A 29 -8.91 16.96 -1.49
N GLN A 30 -9.93 16.22 -1.92
CA GLN A 30 -11.32 16.41 -1.51
C GLN A 30 -11.49 16.13 -0.01
N GLU A 31 -10.95 15.02 0.50
CA GLU A 31 -11.04 14.65 1.92
C GLU A 31 -10.28 15.65 2.81
N VAL A 32 -9.09 16.09 2.38
CA VAL A 32 -8.32 17.11 3.12
C VAL A 32 -9.04 18.45 3.11
N ALA A 33 -9.61 18.87 1.97
CA ALA A 33 -10.42 20.09 1.89
C ALA A 33 -11.68 20.01 2.76
N ALA A 34 -12.23 18.81 2.96
CA ALA A 34 -13.32 18.54 3.89
C ALA A 34 -12.89 18.52 5.38
N GLY A 35 -11.58 18.64 5.66
CA GLY A 35 -11.04 18.77 7.01
C GLY A 35 -10.35 17.52 7.55
N ALA A 36 -10.13 16.48 6.73
CA ALA A 36 -9.39 15.31 7.15
C ALA A 36 -7.92 15.67 7.46
N THR A 37 -7.46 15.35 8.68
CA THR A 37 -6.07 15.54 9.13
C THR A 37 -5.25 14.26 9.13
N LEU A 38 -5.87 13.13 8.81
CA LEU A 38 -5.29 11.81 8.69
C LEU A 38 -6.12 11.02 7.68
N LEU A 39 -5.47 10.38 6.72
CA LEU A 39 -6.13 9.52 5.73
C LEU A 39 -5.80 8.05 5.98
N GLY A 40 -6.64 7.16 5.47
CA GLY A 40 -6.39 5.72 5.48
C GLY A 40 -6.56 5.15 4.08
N THR A 41 -5.68 4.24 3.67
CA THR A 41 -5.82 3.51 2.41
C THR A 41 -6.79 2.33 2.57
N GLY A 42 -7.50 1.96 1.51
CA GLY A 42 -8.25 0.71 1.43
C GLY A 42 -8.39 0.28 -0.03
N ASP A 43 -8.72 -1.00 -0.23
CA ASP A 43 -8.88 -1.58 -1.56
C ASP A 43 -10.13 -2.45 -1.64
N MET A 44 -10.68 -2.61 -2.84
CA MET A 44 -11.57 -3.73 -3.15
C MET A 44 -11.37 -4.11 -4.62
N GLY A 45 -10.93 -5.34 -4.87
CA GLY A 45 -10.80 -5.89 -6.22
C GLY A 45 -10.63 -7.40 -6.21
N ILE A 46 -11.54 -8.12 -6.87
CA ILE A 46 -11.39 -9.57 -7.00
C ILE A 46 -10.14 -9.89 -7.83
N GLY A 47 -9.20 -10.62 -7.24
CA GLY A 47 -7.96 -11.06 -7.90
C GLY A 47 -6.78 -10.09 -7.78
N ASN A 48 -6.95 -8.94 -7.12
CA ASN A 48 -5.95 -7.88 -7.01
C ASN A 48 -4.67 -8.23 -6.22
N THR A 49 -4.68 -9.33 -5.45
CA THR A 49 -3.45 -9.89 -4.88
C THR A 49 -2.47 -10.39 -5.95
N THR A 50 -2.93 -10.68 -7.17
CA THR A 50 -2.08 -11.11 -8.28
C THR A 50 -1.25 -9.96 -8.87
N PRO A 51 -1.83 -8.82 -9.29
CA PRO A 51 -1.05 -7.66 -9.72
C PRO A 51 -0.21 -7.08 -8.58
N SER A 52 -0.70 -7.09 -7.33
CA SER A 52 0.10 -6.66 -6.17
C SER A 52 1.38 -7.51 -6.00
N SER A 53 1.27 -8.84 -6.08
CA SER A 53 2.45 -9.72 -6.09
C SER A 53 3.36 -9.47 -7.30
N ALA A 54 2.81 -9.14 -8.48
CA ALA A 54 3.62 -8.85 -9.66
C ALA A 54 4.44 -7.56 -9.48
N ILE A 55 3.86 -6.51 -8.89
CA ILE A 55 4.59 -5.28 -8.55
C ILE A 55 5.73 -5.57 -7.56
N PHE A 56 5.47 -6.33 -6.49
CA PHE A 56 6.51 -6.69 -5.53
C PHE A 56 7.63 -7.53 -6.14
N ALA A 57 7.27 -8.47 -7.03
CA ALA A 57 8.24 -9.29 -7.75
C ALA A 57 9.08 -8.45 -8.71
N ALA A 58 8.49 -7.46 -9.39
CA ALA A 58 9.24 -6.56 -10.26
C ALA A 58 10.23 -5.67 -9.48
N CYS A 59 9.93 -5.36 -8.22
CA CYS A 59 10.73 -4.48 -7.38
C CYS A 59 11.73 -5.23 -6.46
N SER A 60 11.86 -6.55 -6.58
CA SER A 60 12.71 -7.36 -5.71
C SER A 60 13.32 -8.55 -6.43
N SER A 61 14.30 -9.19 -5.79
CA SER A 61 14.89 -10.45 -6.26
C SER A 61 14.31 -11.68 -5.54
N ILE A 62 13.19 -11.52 -4.83
CA ILE A 62 12.57 -12.58 -4.03
C ILE A 62 11.83 -13.56 -4.93
N SER A 63 11.90 -14.85 -4.59
CA SER A 63 11.22 -15.90 -5.35
C SER A 63 9.70 -15.74 -5.27
N LEU A 64 8.98 -16.16 -6.33
CA LEU A 64 7.52 -16.20 -6.28
C LEU A 64 6.98 -17.19 -5.24
N ASP A 65 7.80 -18.16 -4.81
CA ASP A 65 7.42 -19.12 -3.79
C ASP A 65 7.32 -18.48 -2.41
N ASP A 66 8.18 -17.49 -2.12
CA ASP A 66 8.19 -16.76 -0.87
C ASP A 66 7.25 -15.54 -0.90
N LEU A 67 6.96 -15.02 -2.09
CA LEU A 67 6.19 -13.78 -2.27
C LEU A 67 4.68 -13.99 -2.41
N VAL A 68 4.27 -15.05 -3.11
CA VAL A 68 2.89 -15.21 -3.56
C VAL A 68 2.09 -16.00 -2.52
N GLY A 69 1.15 -15.31 -1.87
CA GLY A 69 0.18 -15.90 -0.95
C GLY A 69 -1.09 -16.42 -1.62
N ARG A 70 -1.94 -17.04 -0.80
CA ARG A 70 -3.22 -17.62 -1.23
C ARG A 70 -4.33 -16.58 -1.40
N GLY A 71 -4.12 -15.34 -0.99
CA GLY A 71 -5.14 -14.29 -1.01
C GLY A 71 -6.40 -14.74 -0.29
N THR A 72 -7.52 -14.78 -1.02
CA THR A 72 -8.84 -15.19 -0.52
C THR A 72 -8.99 -16.70 -0.25
N GLY A 73 -7.88 -17.46 -0.25
CA GLY A 73 -7.88 -18.87 0.15
C GLY A 73 -7.85 -19.88 -1.01
N VAL A 74 -7.13 -19.57 -2.10
CA VAL A 74 -7.00 -20.51 -3.22
C VAL A 74 -6.29 -21.82 -2.80
N ASN A 75 -6.68 -22.93 -3.44
CA ASN A 75 -6.01 -24.22 -3.31
C ASN A 75 -4.62 -24.23 -3.98
N ASP A 76 -3.91 -25.35 -3.90
CA ASP A 76 -2.53 -25.46 -4.42
C ASP A 76 -2.44 -25.27 -5.94
N GLU A 77 -3.44 -25.76 -6.68
CA GLU A 77 -3.54 -25.54 -8.13
C GLU A 77 -3.73 -24.06 -8.45
N GLY A 78 -4.61 -23.37 -7.70
CA GLY A 78 -4.84 -21.94 -7.82
C GLY A 78 -3.59 -21.12 -7.48
N LEU A 79 -2.83 -21.53 -6.46
CA LEU A 79 -1.56 -20.89 -6.11
C LEU A 79 -0.52 -21.08 -7.22
N ALA A 80 -0.38 -22.28 -7.77
CA ALA A 80 0.52 -22.56 -8.89
C ALA A 80 0.14 -21.76 -10.14
N LEU A 81 -1.16 -21.66 -10.44
CA LEU A 81 -1.67 -20.85 -11.54
C LEU A 81 -1.37 -19.36 -11.34
N LYS A 82 -1.56 -18.85 -10.12
CA LYS A 82 -1.24 -17.46 -9.75
C LYS A 82 0.24 -17.15 -9.95
N LYS A 83 1.14 -18.01 -9.45
CA LYS A 83 2.58 -17.88 -9.66
C LYS A 83 2.95 -17.90 -11.15
N LYS A 84 2.37 -18.82 -11.93
CA LYS A 84 2.58 -18.89 -13.38
C LYS A 84 2.09 -17.63 -14.11
N ALA A 85 0.93 -17.09 -13.73
CA ALA A 85 0.40 -15.86 -14.30
C ALA A 85 1.34 -14.68 -14.04
N ILE A 86 1.83 -14.52 -12.81
CA ILE A 86 2.78 -13.46 -12.43
C ILE A 86 4.08 -13.60 -13.22
N ALA A 87 4.69 -14.79 -13.24
CA ALA A 87 5.92 -15.03 -13.99
C ALA A 87 5.77 -14.70 -15.48
N THR A 88 4.61 -15.04 -16.06
CA THR A 88 4.32 -14.75 -17.47
C THR A 88 4.14 -13.26 -17.70
N ALA A 89 3.38 -12.56 -16.85
CA ALA A 89 3.14 -11.12 -16.95
C ALA A 89 4.46 -10.32 -16.87
N LEU A 90 5.36 -10.69 -15.95
CA LEU A 90 6.69 -10.06 -15.83
C LEU A 90 7.53 -10.26 -17.09
N LYS A 91 7.50 -11.46 -17.68
CA LYS A 91 8.25 -11.78 -18.90
C LYS A 91 7.72 -11.04 -20.12
N VAL A 92 6.40 -10.95 -20.27
CA VAL A 92 5.72 -10.31 -21.40
C VAL A 92 5.91 -8.79 -21.35
N ASN A 93 5.70 -8.19 -20.17
CA ASN A 93 5.64 -6.74 -20.05
C ASN A 93 6.98 -6.08 -19.71
N LYS A 94 7.88 -6.78 -19.00
CA LYS A 94 9.17 -6.26 -18.55
C LYS A 94 9.02 -4.87 -17.89
N PRO A 95 8.29 -4.78 -16.77
CA PRO A 95 8.12 -3.52 -16.07
C PRO A 95 9.46 -3.01 -15.52
N ASN A 96 9.66 -1.70 -15.58
CA ASN A 96 10.80 -0.99 -14.99
C ASN A 96 10.54 -0.70 -13.51
N SER A 97 11.31 -1.31 -12.61
CA SER A 97 11.13 -1.19 -11.15
C SER A 97 11.30 0.22 -10.59
N GLU A 98 11.96 1.11 -11.34
CA GLU A 98 12.22 2.49 -10.93
C GLU A 98 11.18 3.49 -11.46
N ASP A 99 10.24 3.04 -12.31
CA ASP A 99 9.18 3.87 -12.87
C ASP A 99 7.81 3.38 -12.40
N GLY A 100 7.20 4.15 -11.48
CA GLY A 100 5.91 3.81 -10.90
C GLY A 100 4.76 3.75 -11.92
N ILE A 101 4.79 4.59 -12.97
CA ILE A 101 3.77 4.59 -14.03
C ILE A 101 3.94 3.34 -14.90
N ASP A 102 5.18 3.02 -15.28
CA ASP A 102 5.48 1.81 -16.06
C ASP A 102 5.10 0.53 -15.28
N LEU A 103 5.40 0.47 -13.98
CA LEU A 103 5.00 -0.66 -13.11
C LEU A 103 3.49 -0.88 -13.11
N VAL A 104 2.72 0.16 -12.77
CA VAL A 104 1.28 0.01 -12.55
C VAL A 104 0.52 -0.15 -13.87
N SER A 105 0.97 0.49 -14.95
CA SER A 105 0.38 0.31 -16.28
C SER A 105 0.57 -1.11 -16.83
N LYS A 106 1.74 -1.71 -16.59
CA LYS A 106 2.06 -3.05 -17.12
C LYS A 106 1.51 -4.21 -16.29
N VAL A 107 1.67 -4.16 -14.96
CA VAL A 107 1.37 -5.31 -14.08
C VAL A 107 0.54 -4.94 -12.85
N GLY A 108 -0.05 -3.74 -12.83
CA GLY A 108 -0.85 -3.23 -11.71
C GLY A 108 -2.35 -3.41 -11.86
N GLY A 109 -3.09 -2.61 -11.10
CA GLY A 109 -4.54 -2.51 -11.06
C GLY A 109 -4.97 -1.05 -10.96
N LEU A 110 -6.20 -0.72 -11.39
CA LEU A 110 -6.71 0.66 -11.34
C LEU A 110 -6.81 1.15 -9.90
N GLU A 111 -7.22 0.28 -8.99
CA GLU A 111 -7.29 0.51 -7.55
C GLU A 111 -5.90 0.69 -6.93
N ILE A 112 -4.90 -0.04 -7.40
CA ILE A 112 -3.50 0.12 -6.93
C ILE A 112 -2.96 1.49 -7.36
N ALA A 113 -3.21 1.88 -8.60
CA ALA A 113 -2.88 3.21 -9.12
C ALA A 113 -3.59 4.32 -8.32
N ALA A 114 -4.88 4.15 -8.02
CA ALA A 114 -5.63 5.10 -7.21
C ALA A 114 -5.11 5.18 -5.76
N ILE A 115 -4.72 4.07 -5.13
CA ILE A 115 -4.09 4.10 -3.80
C ILE A 115 -2.75 4.84 -3.85
N ALA A 116 -1.95 4.64 -4.89
CA ALA A 116 -0.70 5.39 -5.06
C ALA A 116 -0.97 6.89 -5.17
N GLY A 117 -1.99 7.28 -5.94
CA GLY A 117 -2.46 8.65 -6.05
C GLY A 117 -2.93 9.24 -4.72
N LEU A 118 -3.72 8.48 -3.94
CA LEU A 118 -4.19 8.90 -2.61
C LEU A 118 -3.01 9.23 -1.69
N ILE A 119 -1.97 8.39 -1.69
CA ILE A 119 -0.78 8.58 -0.88
C ILE A 119 0.02 9.81 -1.32
N ILE A 120 0.18 10.02 -2.63
CA ILE A 120 0.87 11.20 -3.17
C ILE A 120 0.08 12.48 -2.84
N GLY A 121 -1.24 12.46 -3.02
CA GLY A 121 -2.12 13.57 -2.69
C GLY A 121 -2.07 13.90 -1.19
N ALA A 122 -2.08 12.91 -0.31
CA ALA A 122 -1.91 13.09 1.13
C ALA A 122 -0.57 13.78 1.45
N ALA A 123 0.53 13.26 0.91
CA ALA A 123 1.87 13.81 1.10
C ALA A 123 2.00 15.25 0.59
N ALA A 124 1.40 15.56 -0.58
CA ALA A 124 1.40 16.90 -1.15
C ALA A 124 0.65 17.91 -0.25
N ASN A 125 -0.40 17.46 0.44
CA ASN A 125 -1.13 18.26 1.43
C ASN A 125 -0.50 18.25 2.83
N ARG A 126 0.64 17.56 3.00
CA ARG A 126 1.28 17.32 4.29
C ARG A 126 0.39 16.61 5.32
N VAL A 127 -0.50 15.75 4.84
CA VAL A 127 -1.38 14.94 5.68
C VAL A 127 -0.83 13.52 5.74
N PRO A 128 -0.63 12.94 6.95
CA PRO A 128 -0.21 11.55 7.08
C PRO A 128 -1.28 10.60 6.52
N VAL A 129 -0.84 9.46 6.03
CA VAL A 129 -1.70 8.40 5.49
C VAL A 129 -1.36 7.05 6.11
N VAL A 130 -2.36 6.38 6.66
CA VAL A 130 -2.22 5.06 7.25
C VAL A 130 -2.34 4.00 6.14
N ILE A 131 -1.28 3.22 5.96
CA ILE A 131 -1.20 2.15 4.96
C ILE A 131 -1.82 0.88 5.54
N ASP A 132 -2.77 0.29 4.83
CA ASP A 132 -3.50 -0.92 5.22
C ASP A 132 -2.67 -2.20 4.98
N GLY A 133 -3.19 -3.14 4.20
CA GLY A 133 -2.60 -4.46 3.99
C GLY A 133 -1.85 -4.59 2.66
N PHE A 134 -1.81 -5.82 2.17
CA PHE A 134 -1.02 -6.25 1.01
C PHE A 134 -1.20 -5.39 -0.25
N ILE A 135 -2.45 -5.06 -0.62
CA ILE A 135 -2.74 -4.28 -1.84
C ILE A 135 -2.37 -2.81 -1.64
N ALA A 136 -2.69 -2.25 -0.47
CA ALA A 136 -2.27 -0.90 -0.12
C ALA A 136 -0.75 -0.75 -0.10
N GLY A 137 -0.02 -1.78 0.34
CA GLY A 137 1.44 -1.85 0.25
C GLY A 137 1.97 -1.79 -1.19
N ALA A 138 1.25 -2.38 -2.16
CA ALA A 138 1.61 -2.25 -3.58
C ALA A 138 1.40 -0.82 -4.09
N GLY A 139 0.29 -0.19 -3.72
CA GLY A 139 0.04 1.23 -4.02
C GLY A 139 1.08 2.15 -3.37
N ALA A 140 1.48 1.86 -2.12
CA ALA A 140 2.53 2.59 -1.41
C ALA A 140 3.90 2.46 -2.09
N LEU A 141 4.25 1.28 -2.60
CA LEU A 141 5.48 1.08 -3.35
C LEU A 141 5.47 1.85 -4.67
N VAL A 142 4.35 1.84 -5.40
CA VAL A 142 4.17 2.66 -6.61
C VAL A 142 4.32 4.15 -6.27
N ALA A 143 3.66 4.63 -5.21
CA ALA A 143 3.78 6.01 -4.76
C ALA A 143 5.23 6.40 -4.44
N ALA A 144 5.98 5.51 -3.76
CA ALA A 144 7.39 5.73 -3.43
C ALA A 144 8.31 5.78 -4.66
N ARG A 145 7.94 5.08 -5.76
CA ARG A 145 8.65 5.16 -7.04
C ARG A 145 8.35 6.45 -7.81
N LEU A 146 7.14 6.98 -7.68
CA LEU A 146 6.76 8.27 -8.27
C LEU A 146 7.33 9.47 -7.49
N SER A 147 7.32 9.38 -6.16
CA SER A 147 7.86 10.40 -5.28
C SER A 147 8.35 9.76 -3.99
N ARG A 148 9.68 9.68 -3.81
CA ARG A 148 10.31 9.11 -2.62
C ARG A 148 9.90 9.83 -1.33
N GLU A 149 9.63 11.14 -1.41
CA GLU A 149 9.19 11.95 -0.28
C GLU A 149 7.83 11.53 0.30
N SER A 150 7.00 10.82 -0.49
CA SER A 150 5.71 10.30 -0.02
C SER A 150 5.86 9.32 1.15
N VAL A 151 6.99 8.59 1.23
CA VAL A 151 7.26 7.62 2.30
C VAL A 151 7.26 8.29 3.68
N ASN A 152 7.68 9.55 3.77
CA ASN A 152 7.73 10.32 5.02
C ASN A 152 6.33 10.60 5.62
N TYR A 153 5.27 10.39 4.84
CA TYR A 153 3.87 10.57 5.27
C TYR A 153 3.15 9.23 5.50
N MET A 154 3.80 8.10 5.26
CA MET A 154 3.19 6.77 5.40
C MET A 154 3.32 6.25 6.83
N ILE A 155 2.18 5.89 7.43
CA ILE A 155 2.10 5.22 8.73
C ILE A 155 1.68 3.76 8.48
N PRO A 156 2.56 2.77 8.62
CA PRO A 156 2.22 1.37 8.37
C PRO A 156 1.32 0.81 9.50
N SER A 157 0.11 0.37 9.17
CA SER A 157 -0.84 -0.17 10.15
C SER A 157 -0.38 -1.52 10.72
N HIS A 158 -0.43 -2.56 9.89
CA HIS A 158 -0.22 -3.94 10.27
C HIS A 158 0.66 -4.67 9.24
N VAL A 159 1.27 -5.77 9.65
CA VAL A 159 1.76 -6.76 8.67
C VAL A 159 0.63 -7.72 8.32
N SER A 160 0.38 -7.90 7.03
CA SER A 160 -0.67 -8.81 6.56
C SER A 160 -0.16 -10.24 6.60
N ALA A 161 -1.06 -11.20 6.77
CA ALA A 161 -0.76 -12.62 6.61
C ALA A 161 -0.39 -13.02 5.16
N GLU A 162 -0.58 -12.14 4.17
CA GLU A 162 -0.04 -12.35 2.82
C GLU A 162 1.49 -12.14 2.81
N PRO A 163 2.31 -13.14 2.40
CA PRO A 163 3.76 -13.16 2.61
C PRO A 163 4.50 -11.92 2.07
N GLY A 164 4.14 -11.46 0.88
CA GLY A 164 4.80 -10.32 0.25
C GLY A 164 4.53 -8.96 0.91
N HIS A 165 3.59 -8.84 1.86
CA HIS A 165 3.37 -7.55 2.52
C HIS A 165 4.58 -7.15 3.36
N LYS A 166 5.22 -8.12 4.03
CA LYS A 166 6.44 -7.88 4.81
C LYS A 166 7.55 -7.31 3.92
N LEU A 167 7.74 -7.88 2.73
CA LEU A 167 8.72 -7.38 1.77
C LEU A 167 8.41 -5.96 1.31
N ALA A 168 7.14 -5.63 1.07
CA ALA A 168 6.75 -4.27 0.69
C ALA A 168 7.15 -3.25 1.76
N LEU A 169 6.90 -3.57 3.03
CA LEU A 169 7.31 -2.73 4.16
C LEU A 169 8.83 -2.61 4.27
N GLU A 170 9.58 -3.69 4.05
CA GLU A 170 11.04 -3.67 4.02
C GLU A 170 11.60 -2.80 2.89
N LEU A 171 11.04 -2.89 1.67
CA LEU A 171 11.41 -2.06 0.52
C LEU A 171 11.13 -0.57 0.75
N LEU A 172 10.10 -0.26 1.55
CA LEU A 172 9.73 1.09 1.94
C LEU A 172 10.50 1.61 3.18
N GLY A 173 11.21 0.73 3.89
CA GLY A 173 11.86 1.08 5.16
C GLY A 173 10.88 1.35 6.31
N LEU A 174 9.65 0.83 6.22
CA LEU A 174 8.56 1.06 7.18
C LEU A 174 8.44 -0.09 8.19
N LYS A 175 8.07 0.23 9.43
CA LYS A 175 7.88 -0.73 10.53
C LYS A 175 6.42 -0.72 11.01
N PRO A 176 5.65 -1.82 10.82
CA PRO A 176 4.23 -1.85 11.17
C PRO A 176 4.02 -1.88 12.68
N MET A 177 2.84 -1.43 13.13
CA MET A 177 2.46 -1.39 14.55
C MET A 177 1.76 -2.68 15.00
N LEU A 178 1.05 -3.35 14.10
CA LEU A 178 0.12 -4.43 14.44
C LEU A 178 0.52 -5.77 13.79
N PHE A 179 0.45 -6.85 14.58
CA PHE A 179 0.74 -8.23 14.17
C PHE A 179 -0.46 -9.12 14.54
N MET A 180 -1.46 -9.17 13.66
CA MET A 180 -2.79 -9.75 13.97
C MET A 180 -3.27 -10.78 12.94
N ASP A 181 -2.37 -11.28 12.08
CA ASP A 181 -2.71 -12.24 11.01
C ASP A 181 -3.86 -11.79 10.08
N MET A 182 -4.02 -10.47 9.92
CA MET A 182 -5.07 -9.87 9.08
C MET A 182 -4.76 -10.01 7.59
N ARG A 183 -5.82 -10.19 6.78
CA ARG A 183 -5.72 -10.37 5.32
C ARG A 183 -7.01 -10.03 4.57
N LEU A 184 -7.89 -9.24 5.19
CA LEU A 184 -9.14 -8.83 4.58
C LEU A 184 -8.91 -7.74 3.52
N GLY A 185 -8.08 -6.74 3.83
CA GLY A 185 -7.96 -5.53 3.03
C GLY A 185 -9.03 -4.51 3.43
N GLU A 186 -9.55 -3.79 2.44
CA GLU A 186 -10.65 -2.82 2.59
C GLU A 186 -10.34 -1.64 3.53
N GLY A 187 -9.08 -1.47 3.95
CA GLY A 187 -8.70 -0.43 4.90
C GLY A 187 -8.94 -0.81 6.36
N THR A 188 -9.24 -2.09 6.64
CA THR A 188 -9.58 -2.53 8.00
C THR A 188 -8.42 -2.41 8.99
N GLY A 189 -7.19 -2.72 8.57
CA GLY A 189 -6.00 -2.51 9.39
C GLY A 189 -5.68 -1.02 9.55
N ALA A 190 -5.86 -0.23 8.48
CA ALA A 190 -5.71 1.22 8.56
C ALA A 190 -6.68 1.83 9.59
N ALA A 191 -7.97 1.45 9.54
CA ALA A 191 -8.98 1.90 10.50
C ALA A 191 -8.62 1.56 11.96
N LEU A 192 -8.07 0.37 12.22
CA LEU A 192 -7.61 0.00 13.57
C LEU A 192 -6.41 0.83 14.01
N ALA A 193 -5.46 1.09 13.11
CA ALA A 193 -4.26 1.86 13.41
C ALA A 193 -4.52 3.36 13.61
N ILE A 194 -5.57 3.92 13.03
CA ILE A 194 -5.97 5.32 13.26
C ILE A 194 -6.17 5.59 14.77
N SER A 195 -6.79 4.66 15.50
CA SER A 195 -6.97 4.78 16.95
C SER A 195 -5.63 4.85 17.72
N LEU A 196 -4.60 4.18 17.21
CA LEU A 196 -3.26 4.24 17.80
C LEU A 196 -2.57 5.59 17.53
N VAL A 197 -2.77 6.14 16.32
CA VAL A 197 -2.30 7.49 15.98
C VAL A 197 -2.97 8.51 16.90
N GLU A 198 -4.29 8.41 17.09
CA GLU A 198 -5.02 9.28 18.02
C GLU A 198 -4.49 9.14 19.45
N ALA A 199 -4.30 7.91 19.94
CA ALA A 199 -3.73 7.67 21.27
C ALA A 199 -2.33 8.31 21.43
N ALA A 200 -1.48 8.21 20.41
CA ALA A 200 -0.16 8.85 20.42
C ALA A 200 -0.26 10.39 20.50
N THR A 201 -1.21 10.99 19.77
CA THR A 201 -1.42 12.45 19.86
C THR A 201 -1.93 12.89 21.23
N LYS A 202 -2.82 12.13 21.87
CA LYS A 202 -3.32 12.43 23.23
C LYS A 202 -2.22 12.27 24.26
N ILE A 203 -1.36 11.27 24.12
CA ILE A 203 -0.19 11.10 25.01
C ILE A 203 0.68 12.36 25.02
N VAL A 204 0.96 12.94 23.85
CA VAL A 204 1.81 14.14 23.77
C VAL A 204 1.10 15.40 24.31
N ASN A 205 -0.21 15.52 24.09
CA ASN A 205 -0.95 16.76 24.38
C ASN A 205 -1.61 16.79 25.77
N GLU A 206 -1.93 15.64 26.33
CA GLU A 206 -2.79 15.53 27.52
C GLU A 206 -2.10 14.87 28.72
N MET A 207 -0.98 14.15 28.53
CA MET A 207 -0.24 13.63 29.68
C MET A 207 0.47 14.75 30.43
N ALA A 208 0.29 14.76 31.76
CA ALA A 208 1.00 15.65 32.67
C ALA A 208 2.51 15.47 32.54
N THR A 209 3.25 16.58 32.55
CA THR A 209 4.70 16.54 32.67
C THR A 209 5.10 16.09 34.09
N PHE A 210 6.36 15.71 34.30
CA PHE A 210 6.86 15.42 35.65
C PHE A 210 6.68 16.60 36.62
N ALA A 211 6.76 17.83 36.12
CA ALA A 211 6.51 19.04 36.90
C ALA A 211 5.04 19.15 37.31
N ASP A 212 4.12 18.93 36.37
CA ASP A 212 2.66 18.98 36.63
C ASP A 212 2.22 17.86 37.59
N ALA A 213 2.85 16.68 37.48
CA ALA A 213 2.56 15.52 38.31
C ALA A 213 3.25 15.55 39.69
N GLY A 214 4.05 16.57 40.00
CA GLY A 214 4.74 16.71 41.28
C GLY A 214 5.79 15.63 41.56
N VAL A 215 6.37 15.04 40.51
CA VAL A 215 7.40 14.00 40.64
C VAL A 215 8.76 14.66 40.86
N ALA A 216 9.26 14.60 42.10
CA ALA A 216 10.53 15.22 42.48
C ALA A 216 11.75 14.40 42.01
N GLY A 217 12.72 15.07 41.39
CA GLY A 217 14.02 14.50 41.01
C GLY A 217 14.06 13.84 39.63
N ALA A 218 13.67 14.57 38.58
CA ALA A 218 13.90 14.13 37.20
C ALA A 218 15.41 13.86 36.97
N LEU A 219 15.71 12.82 36.18
CA LEU A 219 17.05 12.46 35.67
C LEU A 219 17.82 13.66 35.13
#